data_AF-A0A537NCT8-F1
#
_entry.id   AF-A0A537NCT8-F1
#
_cell.length_a   1.000
_cell.length_b   1.000
_cell.length_c   1.000
_cell.angle_alpha   90.00
_cell.angle_beta   90.00
_cell.angle_gamma   90.00
#
_symmetry.space_group_name_H-M   'P 1'
#
loop_
_entity.id
_entity.type
_entity.pdbx_description
1 polymer ?
#
loop_
_entity_poly.entity_id
_entity_poly.type
_entity_poly.pdbx_seq_one_letter_code
_entity_poly.pdbx_strand_id
1 'polypeptide(L)'
;MPADAAKVPAIVLMHERYGLVKHTRDIAERLARDGFVAIAPDFFYRHPDQDALHRGDAGYPFKDDEAIEHIDAAIAELATLPQVDRGKISVQGVCQTGRHPLVFAARHPIAAALIWYGAVSEKEWEVSERFPQAWCSGFSGRPTR
;
A
#
# COMPACT_ATOMS: atom_id res chain seq x y z
N MET A 1 24.83 0.09 -11.43
CA MET A 1 25.48 0.37 -10.13
C MET A 1 26.58 -0.66 -9.91
N PRO A 2 27.73 -0.30 -9.31
CA PRO A 2 28.76 -1.28 -8.98
C PRO A 2 28.22 -2.33 -7.99
N ALA A 3 28.74 -3.55 -8.07
CA ALA A 3 28.26 -4.71 -7.30
C ALA A 3 28.41 -4.56 -5.76
N ASP A 4 29.16 -3.56 -5.29
CA ASP A 4 29.46 -3.30 -3.87
C ASP A 4 28.59 -2.22 -3.22
N ALA A 5 27.59 -1.68 -3.91
CA ALA A 5 26.65 -0.75 -3.29
C ALA A 5 25.73 -1.51 -2.30
N ALA A 6 25.69 -1.07 -1.04
CA ALA A 6 24.78 -1.64 -0.05
C ALA A 6 23.33 -1.58 -0.54
N LYS A 7 22.60 -2.69 -0.42
CA LYS A 7 21.17 -2.74 -0.75
C LYS A 7 20.39 -1.76 0.11
N VAL A 8 19.39 -1.12 -0.49
CA VAL A 8 18.59 -0.05 0.13
C VAL A 8 17.17 -0.53 0.46
N PRO A 9 16.52 0.04 1.48
CA PRO A 9 15.11 -0.24 1.77
C PRO A 9 14.21 0.18 0.61
N ALA A 10 13.02 -0.43 0.53
CA ALA A 10 12.04 -0.12 -0.49
C ALA A 10 10.64 0.13 0.10
N ILE A 11 9.84 0.94 -0.60
CA ILE A 11 8.49 1.32 -0.17
C ILE A 11 7.52 1.10 -1.33
N VAL A 12 6.45 0.35 -1.06
CA VAL A 12 5.23 0.34 -1.88
C VAL A 12 4.36 1.51 -1.42
N LEU A 13 4.20 2.52 -2.27
CA LEU A 13 3.41 3.71 -2.01
C LEU A 13 2.03 3.59 -2.66
N MET A 14 0.99 3.52 -1.84
CA MET A 14 -0.39 3.55 -2.30
C MET A 14 -0.91 4.99 -2.32
N HIS A 15 -1.66 5.35 -3.36
CA HIS A 15 -2.16 6.71 -3.59
C HIS A 15 -3.49 6.99 -2.85
N GLU A 16 -3.91 8.26 -2.87
CA GLU A 16 -5.22 8.70 -2.38
C GLU A 16 -6.37 8.21 -3.27
N ARG A 17 -7.61 8.66 -3.00
CA ARG A 17 -8.80 8.30 -3.79
C ARG A 17 -8.72 8.67 -5.28
N TYR A 18 -7.78 9.54 -5.64
CA TYR A 18 -7.65 10.13 -6.96
C TYR A 18 -6.84 9.27 -7.94
N GLY A 19 -6.40 8.06 -7.60
CA GLY A 19 -5.52 7.30 -8.50
C GLY A 19 -4.07 7.83 -8.50
N LEU A 20 -3.29 7.44 -9.51
CA LEU A 20 -1.88 7.82 -9.65
C LEU A 20 -1.71 9.25 -10.23
N VAL A 21 -1.94 10.25 -9.38
CA VAL A 21 -1.81 11.68 -9.70
C VAL A 21 -0.43 12.26 -9.40
N LYS A 22 -0.19 13.51 -9.83
CA LYS A 22 1.08 14.22 -9.60
C LYS A 22 1.52 14.20 -8.13
N HIS A 23 0.59 14.41 -7.19
CA HIS A 23 0.91 14.42 -5.77
C HIS A 23 1.60 13.13 -5.31
N THR A 24 1.06 11.96 -5.68
CA THR A 24 1.67 10.66 -5.35
C THR A 24 3.04 10.49 -6.00
N ARG A 25 3.19 10.93 -7.26
CA ARG A 25 4.48 10.87 -7.97
C ARG A 25 5.53 11.74 -7.28
N ASP A 26 5.17 12.93 -6.84
CA ASP A 26 6.05 13.83 -6.09
C ASP A 26 6.51 13.19 -4.76
N ILE A 27 5.63 12.45 -4.07
CA ILE A 27 5.99 11.69 -2.86
C ILE A 27 6.96 10.55 -3.20
N ALA A 28 6.69 9.78 -4.26
CA ALA A 28 7.58 8.70 -4.69
C ALA A 28 8.98 9.23 -5.06
N GLU A 29 9.06 10.36 -5.77
CA GLU A 29 10.32 11.03 -6.06
C GLU A 29 11.04 11.49 -4.79
N ARG A 30 10.32 12.03 -3.80
CA ARG A 30 10.91 12.41 -2.52
C ARG A 30 11.47 11.21 -1.77
N LEU A 31 10.74 10.10 -1.70
CA LEU A 31 11.23 8.85 -1.11
C LEU A 31 12.51 8.37 -1.81
N ALA A 32 12.57 8.48 -3.14
CA ALA A 32 13.77 8.15 -3.89
C ALA A 32 14.96 9.06 -3.56
N ARG A 33 14.72 10.38 -3.41
CA ARG A 33 15.76 11.34 -2.97
C ARG A 33 16.25 11.05 -1.54
N ASP A 34 15.36 10.55 -0.69
CA ASP A 34 15.66 10.20 0.71
C ASP A 34 16.35 8.82 0.84
N GLY A 35 16.65 8.14 -0.27
CA GLY A 35 17.47 6.92 -0.30
C GLY A 35 16.69 5.60 -0.35
N PHE A 36 15.38 5.64 -0.63
CA PHE A 36 14.55 4.45 -0.81
C PHE A 36 14.42 4.07 -2.29
N VAL A 37 14.13 2.80 -2.57
CA VAL A 37 13.48 2.44 -3.84
C VAL A 37 11.98 2.54 -3.63
N ALA A 38 11.32 3.48 -4.30
CA ALA A 38 9.87 3.65 -4.24
C ALA A 38 9.19 3.07 -5.47
N ILE A 39 8.14 2.28 -5.27
CA ILE A 39 7.20 1.87 -6.31
C ILE A 39 5.83 2.45 -5.97
N ALA A 40 5.19 3.12 -6.94
CA ALA A 40 3.85 3.68 -6.78
C ALA A 40 2.96 3.21 -7.95
N PRO A 41 2.41 1.99 -7.87
CA PRO A 41 1.46 1.51 -8.86
C PRO A 41 0.17 2.35 -8.86
N ASP A 42 -0.51 2.39 -10.01
CA ASP A 42 -1.91 2.79 -10.03
C ASP A 42 -2.76 1.62 -9.53
N PHE A 43 -3.20 1.69 -8.27
CA PHE A 43 -4.03 0.66 -7.66
C PHE A 43 -5.46 0.67 -8.21
N PHE A 44 -5.88 1.76 -8.88
CA PHE A 44 -7.23 1.92 -9.44
C PHE A 44 -7.23 1.87 -10.97
N TYR A 45 -6.22 1.23 -11.58
CA TYR A 45 -6.05 1.15 -13.04
C TYR A 45 -7.26 0.54 -13.78
N ARG A 46 -8.11 -0.23 -13.10
CA ARG A 46 -9.32 -0.84 -13.67
C ARG A 46 -10.49 0.13 -13.80
N HIS A 47 -10.42 1.33 -13.22
CA HIS A 47 -11.50 2.30 -13.39
C HIS A 47 -11.55 2.78 -14.85
N PRO A 48 -12.73 2.77 -15.50
CA PRO A 48 -12.86 3.02 -16.93
C PRO A 48 -12.62 4.48 -17.33
N ASP A 49 -12.74 5.41 -16.38
CA ASP A 49 -12.52 6.84 -16.59
C ASP A 49 -11.50 7.37 -15.56
N GLN A 50 -10.22 7.33 -15.92
CA GLN A 50 -9.14 7.81 -15.04
C GLN A 50 -9.22 9.32 -14.83
N ASP A 51 -9.70 10.08 -15.81
CA ASP A 51 -9.80 11.53 -15.68
C ASP A 51 -10.87 11.94 -14.66
N ALA A 52 -12.00 11.24 -14.62
CA ALA A 52 -13.01 11.44 -13.57
C ALA A 52 -12.48 11.09 -12.17
N LEU A 53 -11.65 10.04 -12.03
CA LEU A 53 -10.97 9.76 -10.75
C LEU A 53 -10.00 10.88 -10.37
N HIS A 54 -9.15 11.30 -11.31
CA HIS A 54 -8.14 12.34 -11.09
C HIS A 54 -8.75 13.70 -10.70
N ARG A 55 -9.92 14.04 -11.26
CA ARG A 55 -10.69 15.24 -10.89
C ARG A 55 -11.46 15.08 -9.57
N GLY A 56 -11.63 13.84 -9.10
CA GLY A 56 -12.40 13.53 -7.89
C GLY A 56 -13.91 13.39 -8.12
N ASP A 57 -14.35 13.36 -9.38
CA ASP A 57 -15.75 13.21 -9.80
C ASP A 57 -16.24 11.77 -9.66
N ALA A 58 -15.31 10.81 -9.64
CA ALA A 58 -15.58 9.38 -9.49
C ALA A 58 -14.92 8.79 -8.24
N GLY A 59 -15.39 7.62 -7.81
CA GLY A 59 -14.78 6.85 -6.74
C GLY A 59 -14.52 5.42 -7.19
N TYR A 60 -13.52 4.77 -6.59
CA TYR A 60 -13.19 3.37 -6.86
C TYR A 60 -13.44 2.53 -5.60
N PRO A 61 -14.35 1.55 -5.60
CA PRO A 61 -14.67 0.75 -4.42
C PRO A 61 -13.60 -0.32 -4.14
N PHE A 62 -12.38 0.13 -3.82
CA PHE A 62 -11.21 -0.74 -3.63
C PHE A 62 -11.41 -1.75 -2.50
N LYS A 63 -11.26 -3.04 -2.81
CA LYS A 63 -11.50 -4.18 -1.90
C LYS A 63 -10.20 -4.74 -1.33
N ASP A 64 -10.28 -5.48 -0.24
CA ASP A 64 -9.11 -6.08 0.41
C ASP A 64 -8.34 -7.06 -0.45
N ASP A 65 -9.05 -7.97 -1.11
CA ASP A 65 -8.39 -9.01 -1.90
C ASP A 65 -7.64 -8.38 -3.08
N GLU A 66 -8.22 -7.33 -3.68
CA GLU A 66 -7.59 -6.55 -4.74
C GLU A 66 -6.35 -5.80 -4.21
N ALA A 67 -6.44 -5.20 -3.01
CA ALA A 67 -5.30 -4.54 -2.39
C ALA A 67 -4.15 -5.50 -2.11
N ILE A 68 -4.44 -6.69 -1.60
CA ILE A 68 -3.42 -7.70 -1.30
C ILE A 68 -2.77 -8.19 -2.60
N GLU A 69 -3.56 -8.53 -3.62
CA GLU A 69 -3.06 -8.95 -4.93
C GLU A 69 -2.11 -7.89 -5.52
N HIS A 70 -2.51 -6.62 -5.49
CA HIS A 70 -1.72 -5.54 -6.07
C HIS A 70 -0.47 -5.22 -5.23
N ILE A 71 -0.53 -5.30 -3.90
CA ILE A 71 0.65 -5.12 -3.04
C ILE A 71 1.64 -6.27 -3.25
N ASP A 72 1.18 -7.52 -3.32
CA ASP A 72 2.02 -8.68 -3.60
C ASP A 72 2.74 -8.52 -4.95
N ALA A 73 2.03 -8.10 -6.00
CA ALA A 73 2.63 -7.83 -7.30
C ALA A 73 3.70 -6.73 -7.24
N ALA A 74 3.45 -5.65 -6.49
CA ALA A 74 4.40 -4.56 -6.31
C ALA A 74 5.65 -5.01 -5.53
N ILE A 75 5.49 -5.82 -4.49
CA ILE A 75 6.59 -6.40 -3.71
C ILE A 75 7.40 -7.38 -4.57
N ALA A 76 6.72 -8.21 -5.37
CA ALA A 76 7.37 -9.13 -6.31
C ALA A 76 8.26 -8.35 -7.29
N GLU A 77 7.79 -7.21 -7.80
CA GLU A 77 8.61 -6.40 -8.69
C GLU A 77 9.76 -5.69 -7.98
N LEU A 78 9.56 -5.15 -6.78
CA LEU A 78 10.67 -4.63 -5.98
C LEU A 78 11.74 -5.71 -5.75
N ALA A 79 11.32 -6.96 -5.56
CA ALA A 79 12.24 -8.07 -5.35
C ALA A 79 13.07 -8.43 -6.59
N THR A 80 12.68 -8.04 -7.81
CA THR A 80 13.49 -8.27 -9.02
C THR A 80 14.68 -7.30 -9.12
N LEU A 81 14.63 -6.17 -8.40
CA LEU A 81 15.64 -5.13 -8.44
C LEU A 81 16.86 -5.48 -7.57
N PRO A 82 18.09 -5.56 -8.13
CA PRO A 82 19.27 -5.99 -7.38
C PRO A 82 19.66 -5.05 -6.23
N GLN A 83 19.29 -3.77 -6.32
CA GLN A 83 19.55 -2.76 -5.30
C GLN A 83 18.60 -2.82 -4.09
N VAL A 84 17.50 -3.57 -4.16
CA VAL A 84 16.51 -3.65 -3.07
C VAL A 84 16.93 -4.67 -2.02
N ASP A 85 16.92 -4.24 -0.76
CA ASP A 85 16.98 -5.14 0.38
C ASP A 85 15.59 -5.75 0.62
N ARG A 86 15.41 -7.01 0.20
CA ARG A 86 14.15 -7.75 0.31
C ARG A 86 13.65 -7.89 1.76
N GLY A 87 14.53 -7.78 2.75
CA GLY A 87 14.15 -7.79 4.17
C GLY A 87 13.64 -6.43 4.68
N LYS A 88 13.73 -5.38 3.87
CA LYS A 88 13.39 -3.98 4.24
C LYS A 88 12.38 -3.37 3.28
N ILE A 89 11.32 -4.12 2.97
CA ILE A 89 10.20 -3.65 2.17
C ILE A 89 9.06 -3.21 3.10
N SER A 90 8.64 -1.96 2.97
CA SER A 90 7.52 -1.37 3.71
C SER A 90 6.36 -1.01 2.79
N VAL A 91 5.16 -0.90 3.35
CA VAL A 91 3.95 -0.49 2.61
C VAL A 91 3.40 0.78 3.24
N GLN A 92 3.17 1.81 2.43
CA GLN A 92 2.61 3.08 2.84
C GLN A 92 1.25 3.31 2.17
N GLY A 93 0.22 3.53 2.98
CA GLY A 93 -1.14 3.83 2.52
C GLY A 93 -1.56 5.25 2.86
N VAL A 94 -2.38 5.87 1.99
CA VAL A 94 -2.79 7.27 2.10
C VAL A 94 -4.30 7.41 1.87
N CYS A 95 -5.00 8.15 2.75
CA CYS A 95 -6.44 8.40 2.64
C CYS A 95 -7.22 7.08 2.44
N GLN A 96 -7.91 6.92 1.30
CA GLN A 96 -8.70 5.75 0.96
C GLN A 96 -7.90 4.44 0.98
N THR A 97 -6.61 4.48 0.66
CA THR A 97 -5.76 3.28 0.69
C THR A 97 -5.11 3.04 2.06
N GLY A 98 -5.28 3.96 3.02
CA GLY A 98 -4.56 3.98 4.31
C GLY A 98 -4.73 2.74 5.18
N ARG A 99 -5.86 2.01 5.07
CA ARG A 99 -6.06 0.79 5.87
C ARG A 99 -5.30 -0.44 5.36
N HIS A 100 -5.00 -0.49 4.07
CA HIS A 100 -4.49 -1.71 3.42
C HIS A 100 -3.07 -2.13 3.83
N PRO A 101 -2.14 -1.23 4.22
CA PRO A 101 -0.87 -1.64 4.83
C PRO A 101 -1.07 -2.52 6.07
N LEU A 102 -2.09 -2.22 6.89
CA LEU A 102 -2.44 -3.07 8.03
C LEU A 102 -3.01 -4.40 7.53
N VAL A 103 -4.06 -4.36 6.68
CA VAL A 103 -4.70 -5.55 6.08
C VAL A 103 -3.64 -6.53 5.53
N PHE A 104 -2.66 -6.01 4.80
CA PHE A 104 -1.57 -6.79 4.25
C PHE A 104 -0.63 -7.34 5.33
N ALA A 105 -0.19 -6.51 6.28
CA ALA A 105 0.73 -6.91 7.35
C ALA A 105 0.16 -7.99 8.28
N ALA A 106 -1.17 -8.14 8.37
CA ALA A 106 -1.80 -9.23 9.12
C ALA A 106 -1.59 -10.61 8.48
N ARG A 107 -1.23 -10.67 7.19
CA ARG A 107 -1.12 -11.91 6.40
C ARG A 107 0.30 -12.14 5.85
N HIS A 108 1.06 -11.06 5.62
CA HIS A 108 2.38 -11.09 4.99
C HIS A 108 3.41 -10.35 5.84
N PRO A 109 4.66 -10.85 5.92
CA PRO A 109 5.73 -10.13 6.60
C PRO A 109 6.15 -8.91 5.77
N ILE A 110 6.11 -7.73 6.39
CA ILE A 110 6.68 -6.49 5.87
C ILE A 110 7.49 -5.79 6.96
N ALA A 111 8.47 -4.97 6.57
CA ALA A 111 9.34 -4.28 7.52
C ALA A 111 8.60 -3.21 8.33
N ALA A 112 7.61 -2.54 7.71
CA ALA A 112 6.72 -1.60 8.39
C ALA A 112 5.44 -1.36 7.57
N ALA A 113 4.33 -1.12 8.29
CA ALA A 113 3.09 -0.57 7.74
C ALA A 113 2.99 0.92 8.11
N LEU A 114 2.87 1.80 7.11
CA LEU A 114 2.77 3.25 7.29
C LEU A 114 1.38 3.74 6.87
N ILE A 115 0.72 4.52 7.72
CA ILE A 115 -0.68 4.94 7.51
C ILE A 115 -0.78 6.45 7.59
N TRP A 116 -1.16 7.07 6.47
CA TRP A 116 -1.38 8.51 6.40
C TRP A 116 -2.89 8.79 6.29
N TYR A 117 -3.47 9.28 7.40
CA TYR A 117 -4.85 9.79 7.49
C TYR A 117 -5.92 8.94 6.79
N GLY A 118 -5.78 7.61 6.89
CA GLY A 118 -6.80 6.62 6.56
C GLY A 118 -6.89 5.59 7.69
N ALA A 119 -7.85 4.66 7.61
CA ALA A 119 -8.08 3.67 8.66
C ALA A 119 -8.46 4.28 10.03
N VAL A 120 -8.92 5.53 10.04
CA VAL A 120 -9.20 6.32 11.24
C VAL A 120 -10.65 6.19 11.72
N SER A 121 -11.56 5.77 10.85
CA SER A 121 -12.99 5.70 11.14
C SER A 121 -13.47 4.26 11.33
N GLU A 122 -14.39 4.05 12.26
CA GLU A 122 -14.93 2.72 12.58
C GLU A 122 -15.53 2.01 11.36
N LYS A 123 -16.22 2.76 10.49
CA LYS A 123 -16.73 2.27 9.20
C LYS A 123 -15.69 1.63 8.29
N GLU A 124 -14.40 1.97 8.42
CA GLU A 124 -13.32 1.37 7.65
C GLU A 124 -12.95 -0.03 8.16
N TRP A 125 -13.51 -0.46 9.29
CA TRP A 125 -13.24 -1.74 9.95
C TRP A 125 -14.50 -2.61 10.11
N GLU A 126 -15.67 -2.06 9.78
CA GLU A 126 -16.93 -2.80 9.71
C GLU A 126 -16.93 -3.83 8.57
N VAL A 127 -17.50 -5.00 8.86
CA VAL A 127 -17.66 -6.06 7.86
C VAL A 127 -18.70 -5.62 6.83
N SER A 128 -18.31 -5.64 5.56
CA SER A 128 -19.15 -5.24 4.43
C SER A 128 -18.77 -6.04 3.18
N GLU A 129 -19.51 -5.90 2.08
CA GLU A 129 -19.11 -6.50 0.79
C GLU A 129 -17.73 -6.00 0.32
N ARG A 130 -17.38 -4.75 0.67
CA ARG A 130 -16.08 -4.17 0.36
C ARG A 130 -14.98 -4.76 1.25
N PHE A 131 -15.30 -5.02 2.51
CA PHE A 131 -14.40 -5.42 3.59
C PHE A 131 -14.94 -6.69 4.26
N PRO A 132 -14.79 -7.87 3.65
CA PRO A 132 -15.58 -9.05 4.02
C PRO A 132 -15.14 -9.72 5.33
N GLN A 133 -14.00 -9.33 5.91
CA GLN A 133 -13.47 -9.92 7.13
C GLN A 133 -13.20 -8.85 8.19
N ALA A 134 -13.56 -9.14 9.44
CA ALA A 134 -13.21 -8.30 10.55
C ALA A 134 -11.70 -8.39 10.81
N TRP A 135 -11.05 -7.25 11.05
CA TRP A 135 -9.61 -7.20 11.34
C TRP A 135 -9.18 -8.12 12.49
N CYS A 136 -9.99 -8.22 13.54
CA CYS A 136 -9.68 -9.01 14.73
C CYS A 136 -10.10 -10.49 14.65
N SER A 137 -10.69 -10.99 13.56
CA SER A 137 -11.16 -12.38 13.52
C SER A 137 -10.03 -13.43 13.50
N GLY A 138 -8.78 -13.02 13.30
CA GLY A 138 -7.58 -13.85 13.46
C GLY A 138 -6.89 -13.77 14.83
N PHE A 139 -7.30 -12.85 15.71
CA PHE A 139 -6.71 -12.63 17.04
C PHE A 139 -7.51 -13.34 18.15
N SER A 140 -7.85 -14.62 17.95
CA SER A 140 -8.54 -15.41 18.99
C SER A 140 -7.64 -15.84 20.16
N GLY A 141 -6.37 -15.42 20.18
CA GLY A 141 -5.49 -15.58 21.34
C GLY A 141 -5.71 -14.45 22.33
N ARG A 142 -6.48 -14.69 23.40
CA ARG A 142 -6.37 -13.85 24.61
C ARG A 142 -4.89 -13.82 25.03
N PRO A 143 -4.31 -12.65 25.35
CA PRO A 143 -3.05 -12.65 26.09
C PRO A 143 -3.32 -13.31 27.44
N THR A 144 -2.73 -14.49 27.65
CA THR A 144 -2.59 -15.04 28.99
C THR A 144 -1.71 -14.06 29.77
N ARG A 145 -2.25 -13.53 30.86
CA ARG A 145 -1.50 -12.74 31.85
C ARG A 145 -0.33 -13.53 32.41
#